data_AF-A0AAE0KHG7-F1
#
_entry.id   AF-A0AAE0KHG7-F1
#
_cell.length_a   1.000
_cell.length_b   1.000
_cell.length_c   1.000
_cell.angle_alpha   90.00
_cell.angle_beta   90.00
_cell.angle_gamma   90.00
#
_symmetry.space_group_name_H-M   'P 1'
#
loop_
_entity.id
_entity.type
_entity.pdbx_description
1 polymer ?
#
loop_
_entity_poly.entity_id
_entity_poly.type
_entity_poly.pdbx_seq_one_letter_code
_entity_poly.pdbx_strand_id
1 'polypeptide(L)' 'MKFTIATFFALASVALAFSIEDRNARFVQPRQADVNSVDASIPAMSDRNGNVLPFNTAGVYKDATAKGL' A
#
# COMPACT_ATOMS: atom_id res chain seq x y z
N MET A 1 0.09 33.36 34.39
CA MET A 1 -0.76 33.80 33.26
C MET A 1 0.01 34.05 31.95
N LYS A 2 1.32 34.38 31.97
CA LYS A 2 2.07 34.77 30.76
C LYS A 2 2.19 33.67 29.69
N PHE A 3 2.18 32.40 30.08
CA PHE A 3 2.32 31.28 29.15
C PHE A 3 0.99 30.75 28.60
N THR A 4 -0.13 31.17 29.18
CA THR A 4 -1.45 30.63 28.83
C THR A 4 -1.82 30.90 27.37
N ILE A 5 -1.54 32.11 26.89
CA ILE A 5 -1.79 32.49 25.49
C ILE A 5 -0.91 31.68 24.54
N ALA A 6 0.37 31.51 24.85
CA ALA A 6 1.30 30.72 24.05
C ALA A 6 0.87 29.24 23.96
N THR A 7 0.34 28.67 25.05
CA THR A 7 -0.20 27.30 25.05
C THR A 7 -1.41 27.15 24.13
N PHE A 8 -2.34 28.11 24.12
CA PHE A 8 -3.49 28.08 23.23
C PHE A 8 -3.10 28.22 21.75
N PHE A 9 -2.14 29.10 21.44
CA PHE A 9 -1.62 29.24 20.08
C PHE A 9 -0.90 27.97 19.60
N ALA A 10 -0.09 27.35 20.46
CA ALA A 10 0.56 26.09 20.13
C ALA A 10 -0.46 24.99 19.82
N LEU A 11 -1.50 24.85 20.65
CA LEU A 11 -2.55 23.85 20.44
C LEU A 11 -3.35 24.09 19.15
N ALA A 12 -3.70 25.35 18.85
CA ALA A 12 -4.41 25.72 17.63
C ALA A 12 -3.57 25.43 16.37
N SER A 13 -2.25 25.67 16.42
CA SER A 13 -1.35 25.40 15.30
C SER A 13 -1.29 23.92 14.93
N VAL A 14 -1.28 23.02 15.91
CA VAL A 14 -1.29 21.57 15.67
C VAL A 14 -2.63 21.11 15.11
N ALA A 15 -3.75 21.65 15.59
CA ALA A 15 -5.07 21.31 15.08
C ALA A 15 -5.25 21.68 13.60
N LEU A 16 -4.66 22.81 13.17
CA LEU A 16 -4.76 23.30 11.79
C LEU A 16 -3.68 22.74 10.85
N ALA A 17 -2.52 22.32 11.37
CA ALA A 17 -1.43 21.76 10.57
C ALA A 17 -1.75 20.38 9.98
N PHE A 18 -2.71 19.65 10.54
CA PHE A 18 -3.11 18.33 10.04
C PHE A 18 -4.45 18.44 9.30
N SER A 19 -4.40 18.52 7.98
CA SER A 19 -5.59 18.35 7.15
C SER A 19 -6.21 16.96 7.40
N ILE A 20 -7.55 16.88 7.44
CA ILE A 20 -8.26 15.59 7.54
C ILE A 20 -7.94 14.70 6.33
N GLU A 21 -7.62 15.34 5.20
CA GLU A 21 -7.28 14.70 3.93
C GLU A 21 -5.97 13.89 4.01
N ASP A 22 -4.95 14.41 4.70
CA ASP A 22 -3.68 13.70 4.92
C ASP A 22 -3.82 12.46 5.82
N ARG A 23 -4.79 12.46 6.75
CA ARG A 23 -5.06 11.29 7.61
C ARG A 23 -5.58 10.14 6.77
N ASN A 24 -6.56 10.40 5.91
CA ASN A 24 -7.16 9.36 5.07
C ASN A 24 -6.20 8.88 3.98
N ALA A 25 -5.38 9.77 3.40
CA ALA A 25 -4.39 9.39 2.38
C ALA A 25 -3.26 8.49 2.93
N ARG A 26 -2.89 8.61 4.22
CA ARG A 26 -1.87 7.75 4.84
C ARG A 26 -2.38 6.40 5.35
N PHE A 27 -3.62 6.31 5.78
CA PHE A 27 -4.23 5.03 6.21
C PHE A 27 -4.82 4.23 5.04
N VAL A 28 -5.10 4.89 3.91
CA VAL A 28 -5.55 4.28 2.66
C VAL A 28 -4.44 4.41 1.61
N GLN A 29 -3.23 3.94 1.94
CA GLN A 29 -2.45 3.30 0.88
C GLN A 29 -2.99 1.87 0.79
N PRO A 30 -3.91 1.56 -0.14
CA PRO A 30 -4.32 0.19 -0.31
C PRO A 30 -3.06 -0.58 -0.66
N ARG A 31 -2.60 -1.44 0.25
CA ARG A 31 -1.45 -2.31 0.03
C ARG A 31 -1.60 -3.10 -1.27
N GLN A 32 -2.84 -3.27 -1.74
CA GLN A 32 -3.22 -3.96 -2.95
C GLN A 32 -4.47 -3.25 -3.48
N ALA A 33 -4.35 -2.45 -4.55
CA ALA A 33 -5.48 -1.75 -5.15
C ALA A 33 -6.53 -2.70 -5.76
N ASP A 34 -6.29 -4.01 -5.76
CA ASP A 34 -7.10 -4.95 -6.50
C ASP A 34 -7.14 -6.33 -5.82
N VAL A 35 -7.76 -6.39 -4.64
CA VAL A 35 -7.99 -7.65 -3.91
C VAL A 35 -8.98 -8.57 -4.64
N ASN A 36 -9.71 -8.05 -5.65
CA ASN A 36 -10.74 -8.79 -6.38
C ASN A 36 -10.37 -9.17 -7.83
N SER A 37 -9.22 -8.76 -8.37
CA SER A 37 -8.88 -9.07 -9.77
C SER A 37 -8.06 -10.34 -9.96
N VAL A 38 -7.40 -10.82 -8.91
CA VAL A 38 -6.61 -12.06 -8.95
C VAL A 38 -7.25 -13.08 -8.02
N ASP A 39 -7.74 -14.17 -8.61
CA ASP A 39 -8.27 -15.31 -7.86
C ASP A 39 -7.21 -15.82 -6.88
N ALA A 40 -7.56 -15.81 -5.58
CA ALA A 40 -6.69 -16.26 -4.50
C ALA A 40 -6.32 -17.75 -4.57
N SER A 41 -7.03 -18.54 -5.39
CA SER A 41 -6.70 -19.94 -5.66
C SER A 41 -5.50 -20.11 -6.61
N ILE A 42 -5.07 -19.04 -7.29
CA ILE A 42 -4.01 -19.06 -8.30
C ILE A 42 -2.75 -18.38 -7.75
N PRO A 43 -1.54 -18.93 -8.00
CA PRO A 43 -0.30 -18.25 -7.65
C PRO A 43 -0.21 -16.85 -8.26
N ALA A 44 0.27 -15.88 -7.49
CA ALA A 44 0.39 -14.48 -7.88
C ALA A 44 1.81 -13.92 -7.69
N MET A 45 2.11 -12.81 -8.34
CA MET A 45 3.37 -12.06 -8.24
C MET A 45 3.12 -10.55 -8.18
N SER A 46 4.10 -9.77 -7.72
CA SER A 46 4.05 -8.31 -7.72
C SER A 46 4.84 -7.72 -8.90
N ASP A 47 4.29 -6.69 -9.53
CA ASP A 47 5.01 -5.92 -10.55
C ASP A 47 5.92 -4.83 -9.93
N ARG A 48 6.64 -4.10 -10.78
CA ARG A 48 7.54 -3.01 -10.37
C ARG A 48 6.83 -1.86 -9.64
N ASN A 49 5.53 -1.70 -9.89
CA ASN A 49 4.70 -0.65 -9.34
C ASN A 49 3.95 -1.11 -8.07
N GLY A 50 4.14 -2.37 -7.66
CA GLY A 50 3.49 -2.97 -6.49
C GLY A 50 2.10 -3.55 -6.77
N ASN A 51 1.66 -3.65 -8.03
CA ASN A 51 0.39 -4.30 -8.37
C ASN A 51 0.51 -5.82 -8.26
N VAL A 52 -0.57 -6.47 -7.83
CA VAL A 52 -0.68 -7.93 -7.79
C VAL A 52 -1.17 -8.43 -9.14
N LEU A 53 -0.46 -9.39 -9.73
CA LEU A 53 -0.76 -10.01 -11.01
C LEU A 53 -0.72 -11.54 -10.89
N PRO A 54 -1.42 -12.30 -11.74
CA PRO A 54 -1.23 -13.75 -11.83
C PRO A 54 0.21 -14.12 -12.13
N PHE A 55 0.70 -15.22 -11.57
CA PHE A 55 2.05 -15.72 -11.80
C PHE A 55 2.26 -16.10 -13.28
N ASN A 56 3.25 -15.47 -13.92
CA ASN A 56 3.61 -15.76 -15.31
C ASN A 56 4.77 -16.76 -15.39
N THR A 57 4.56 -17.88 -16.08
CA THR A 57 5.57 -18.94 -16.24
C THR A 57 6.47 -18.80 -17.48
N ALA A 58 6.27 -17.78 -18.33
CA ALA A 58 6.94 -17.66 -19.63
C ALA A 58 8.48 -17.55 -19.57
N GLY A 59 9.03 -17.16 -18.42
CA GLY A 59 10.49 -17.08 -18.19
C GLY A 59 10.99 -17.91 -17.01
N VAL A 60 10.15 -18.81 -16.48
CA VAL A 60 10.48 -19.62 -15.31
C VAL A 60 11.08 -20.95 -15.78
N TYR A 61 12.17 -21.39 -15.15
CA TYR A 61 12.73 -22.71 -15.40
C TYR A 61 11.72 -23.78 -14.99
N LYS A 62 11.25 -24.58 -15.96
CA LYS A 62 10.29 -25.66 -15.75
C LYS A 62 11.03 -26.99 -15.74
N ASP A 63 11.41 -27.44 -14.55
CA ASP A 63 12.22 -28.66 -14.39
C ASP A 63 11.54 -29.90 -14.99
N ALA A 64 10.21 -30.06 -14.80
CA ALA A 64 9.45 -31.17 -15.38
C ALA A 64 9.49 -31.16 -16.92
N THR A 65 9.24 -30.01 -17.54
CA THR A 65 9.33 -29.85 -19.00
C THR A 65 10.75 -30.05 -19.51
N ALA A 66 11.76 -29.55 -18.81
CA ALA A 66 13.18 -29.74 -19.16
C ALA A 66 13.61 -31.20 -19.07
N LYS A 67 12.99 -31.98 -18.18
CA LYS A 67 13.20 -33.43 -18.01
C LYS A 67 12.33 -34.30 -18.90
N GLY A 68 11.46 -33.70 -19.73
CA GLY A 68 10.57 -34.43 -20.66
C GLY A 68 9.46 -35.23 -19.98
N LEU A 69 9.02 -34.80 -18.80
CA LEU A 69 7.92 -35.40 -18.03
C LEU A 69 6.57 -34.74 -18.38
#